data_AF-A0A926TUB2-F1
#
_entry.id   AF-A0A926TUB2-F1
#
_cell.length_a   1.000
_cell.length_b   1.000
_cell.length_c   1.000
_cell.angle_alpha   90.00
_cell.angle_beta   90.00
_cell.angle_gamma   90.00
#
_symmetry.space_group_name_H-M   'P 1'
#
loop_
_entity.id
_entity.type
_entity.pdbx_description
1 polymer ?
#
loop_
_entity_poly.entity_id
_entity_poly.type
_entity_poly.pdbx_seq_one_letter_code
_entity_poly.pdbx_strand_id
1 'polypeptide(L)'
;MRLETEFRLCLQRQGLERLWRDAIDRSALPSAALVNQPAIAASVWVKLLQPPSAYSSDEALLLCQTADNQWLAWVPDHGEIVLESEQFEPLFE
;
A
#
# COMPACT_ATOMS: atom_id res chain seq x y z
N MET A 1 -14.78 -11.82 9.98
CA MET A 1 -15.87 -11.57 9.01
C MET A 1 -15.44 -12.07 7.64
N ARG A 2 -16.30 -12.72 6.84
CA ARG A 2 -15.94 -13.38 5.57
C ARG A 2 -15.27 -12.43 4.56
N LEU A 3 -15.67 -11.17 4.54
CA LEU A 3 -15.09 -10.14 3.67
C LEU A 3 -13.60 -9.91 3.91
N GLU A 4 -13.13 -9.98 5.15
CA GLU A 4 -11.72 -9.71 5.47
C GLU A 4 -10.80 -10.83 4.94
N THR A 5 -11.29 -12.07 4.94
CA THR A 5 -10.55 -13.21 4.38
C THR A 5 -10.50 -13.13 2.85
N GLU A 6 -11.61 -12.78 2.20
CA GLU A 6 -11.65 -12.60 0.74
C GLU A 6 -10.78 -11.41 0.32
N PHE A 7 -10.75 -10.35 1.12
CA PHE A 7 -9.89 -9.19 0.90
C PHE A 7 -8.41 -9.54 1.03
N ARG A 8 -8.01 -10.29 2.06
CA ARG A 8 -6.64 -10.80 2.22
C ARG A 8 -6.20 -11.68 1.04
N LEU A 9 -7.08 -12.55 0.56
CA LEU A 9 -6.81 -13.37 -0.63
C LEU A 9 -6.66 -12.52 -1.89
N CYS A 10 -7.49 -11.50 -2.06
CA CYS A 10 -7.41 -10.58 -3.20
C CYS A 10 -6.11 -9.78 -3.20
N LEU A 11 -5.71 -9.27 -2.03
CA LEU A 11 -4.43 -8.58 -1.82
C LEU A 11 -3.23 -9.47 -2.11
N GLN A 12 -3.26 -10.70 -1.61
CA GLN A 12 -2.19 -11.67 -1.87
C GLN A 12 -2.08 -11.98 -3.36
N ARG A 13 -3.22 -12.12 -4.07
CA ARG A 13 -3.25 -12.32 -5.52
C ARG A 13 -2.69 -11.10 -6.27
N GLN A 14 -3.11 -9.89 -5.91
CA GLN A 14 -2.67 -8.67 -6.57
C GLN A 14 -1.18 -8.35 -6.31
N GLY A 15 -0.68 -8.68 -5.11
CA GLY A 15 0.74 -8.64 -4.80
C GLY A 15 1.53 -9.61 -5.67
N LEU A 16 1.03 -10.84 -5.83
CA LEU A 16 1.64 -11.82 -6.72
C LEU A 16 1.65 -11.33 -8.17
N GLU A 17 0.51 -10.87 -8.71
CA GLU A 17 0.41 -10.36 -10.10
C GLU A 17 1.37 -9.18 -10.37
N ARG A 18 1.61 -8.32 -9.38
CA ARG A 18 2.60 -7.24 -9.48
C ARG A 18 4.03 -7.75 -9.48
N LEU A 19 4.35 -8.71 -8.61
CA LEU A 19 5.66 -9.39 -8.63
C LEU A 19 5.90 -10.10 -9.96
N TRP A 20 4.87 -10.72 -10.54
CA TRP A 20 4.96 -11.28 -11.89
C TRP A 20 5.21 -10.20 -12.95
N ARG A 21 4.53 -9.06 -12.87
CA ARG A 21 4.72 -7.95 -13.81
C ARG A 21 6.11 -7.33 -13.69
N ASP A 22 6.62 -7.11 -12.48
CA ASP A 22 7.99 -6.64 -12.21
C ASP A 22 9.03 -7.66 -12.67
N ALA A 23 8.80 -8.96 -12.45
CA ALA A 23 9.69 -10.01 -12.93
C ALA A 23 9.76 -10.06 -14.48
N ILE A 24 8.65 -9.74 -15.16
CA ILE A 24 8.62 -9.62 -16.63
C ILE A 24 9.37 -8.34 -17.07
N ASP A 25 9.18 -7.22 -16.38
CA ASP A 25 9.87 -5.95 -16.65
C ASP A 25 11.39 -6.03 -16.38
N ARG A 26 11.81 -6.75 -15.33
CA ARG A 26 13.22 -7.07 -15.02
C ARG A 26 13.95 -7.83 -16.14
N SER A 27 13.23 -8.50 -17.04
CA SER A 27 13.85 -9.13 -18.22
C SER A 27 14.20 -8.13 -19.32
N ALA A 28 13.71 -6.89 -19.24
CA ALA A 28 13.97 -5.78 -20.14
C ALA A 28 14.61 -4.60 -19.38
N LEU A 29 15.93 -4.63 -19.21
CA LEU A 29 16.71 -3.48 -18.71
C LEU A 29 16.40 -2.20 -19.53
N PRO A 30 16.21 -1.06 -18.84
CA PRO A 30 17.21 -0.02 -19.01
C PRO A 30 17.69 0.60 -17.68
N SER A 31 18.96 0.96 -17.72
CA SER A 31 19.73 1.68 -16.72
C SER A 31 19.12 3.04 -16.34
N ALA A 32 18.19 3.08 -15.39
CA ALA A 32 17.86 4.29 -14.64
C ALA A 32 18.32 4.13 -13.19
N ALA A 33 19.29 4.95 -12.83
CA ALA A 33 19.98 4.98 -11.57
C ALA A 33 19.06 5.18 -10.36
N LEU A 34 19.37 4.43 -9.29
CA LEU A 34 19.38 4.87 -7.89
C LEU A 34 18.37 5.98 -7.52
N VAL A 35 17.10 5.61 -7.36
CA VAL A 35 16.22 6.40 -6.51
C VAL A 35 16.32 5.80 -5.12
N ASN A 36 17.23 6.34 -4.31
CA ASN A 36 17.37 6.03 -2.87
C ASN A 36 16.24 6.71 -2.06
N GLN A 37 15.02 6.70 -2.58
CA GLN A 37 13.83 7.01 -1.81
C GLN A 37 13.46 5.74 -1.05
N PRO A 38 13.00 5.83 0.21
CA PRO A 38 12.30 4.71 0.82
C PRO A 38 11.11 4.41 -0.09
N ALA A 39 11.25 3.39 -0.94
CA ALA A 39 10.20 2.97 -1.84
C ALA A 39 9.14 2.34 -0.95
N ILE A 40 8.20 3.19 -0.50
CA ILE A 40 7.00 2.71 0.17
C ILE A 40 6.37 1.72 -0.79
N ALA A 41 6.38 0.45 -0.43
CA ALA A 41 5.86 -0.59 -1.30
C ALA A 41 4.33 -0.65 -1.10
N ALA A 42 3.61 -0.90 -2.19
CA ALA A 42 2.25 -1.39 -2.07
C ALA A 42 2.23 -2.66 -1.19
N SER A 43 1.10 -2.92 -0.53
CA SER A 43 0.88 -3.98 0.46
C SER A 43 1.67 -3.87 1.77
N VAL A 44 2.06 -2.66 2.17
CA VAL A 44 2.66 -2.38 3.49
C VAL A 44 1.63 -1.76 4.42
N TRP A 45 1.60 -2.24 5.67
CA TRP A 45 0.84 -1.62 6.74
C TRP A 45 1.55 -0.36 7.21
N VAL A 46 0.82 0.74 7.25
CA VAL A 46 1.29 2.04 7.70
C VAL A 46 0.41 2.53 8.83
N LYS A 47 0.98 3.31 9.73
CA LYS A 47 0.24 3.94 10.81
C LYS A 47 -0.27 5.29 10.35
N LEU A 48 -1.58 5.51 10.44
CA LEU A 48 -2.19 6.79 10.20
C LEU A 48 -1.80 7.77 11.30
N LEU A 49 -1.37 8.96 10.91
CA LEU A 49 -1.10 10.05 11.86
C LEU A 49 -2.39 10.69 12.37
N GLN A 50 -3.44 10.67 11.54
CA GLN A 50 -4.77 11.12 11.93
C GLN A 50 -5.81 10.08 11.48
N PRO A 51 -6.52 9.44 12.41
CA PRO A 51 -7.59 8.53 12.04
C PRO A 51 -8.76 9.32 11.42
N PRO A 52 -9.39 8.81 10.35
CA PRO A 52 -10.49 9.50 9.67
C PRO A 52 -11.76 9.58 10.52
N SER A 53 -11.88 8.75 11.55
CA SER A 53 -12.99 8.77 12.52
C SER A 53 -12.53 8.23 13.87
N ALA A 54 -13.21 8.60 14.95
CA ALA A 54 -12.93 8.10 16.30
C ALA A 54 -13.14 6.58 16.47
N TYR A 55 -13.74 5.92 15.49
CA TYR A 55 -13.99 4.48 15.45
C TYR A 55 -13.11 3.73 14.44
N SER A 56 -12.24 4.43 13.72
CA SER A 56 -11.36 3.83 12.71
C SER A 56 -10.05 3.40 13.35
N SER A 57 -9.47 2.30 12.86
CA SER A 57 -8.13 1.90 13.26
C SER A 57 -7.09 2.94 12.83
N ASP A 58 -6.07 3.15 13.66
CA ASP A 58 -4.90 3.97 13.34
C ASP A 58 -3.93 3.27 12.37
N GLU A 59 -4.31 2.12 11.81
CA GLU A 59 -3.49 1.33 10.89
C GLU A 59 -4.20 1.22 9.55
N ALA A 60 -3.46 1.43 8.47
CA ALA A 60 -3.94 1.35 7.10
C ALA A 60 -3.01 0.47 6.26
N LEU A 61 -3.57 -0.35 5.39
CA LEU A 61 -2.79 -1.10 4.41
C LEU A 61 -2.71 -0.32 3.11
N LEU A 62 -1.51 0.07 2.69
CA LEU A 62 -1.31 0.69 1.39
C LEU A 62 -1.59 -0.31 0.26
N LEU A 63 -2.48 0.04 -0.65
CA LEU A 63 -2.87 -0.81 -1.79
C LEU A 63 -2.07 -0.48 -3.04
N CYS A 64 -2.00 0.80 -3.40
CA CYS A 64 -1.24 1.30 -4.55
C CYS A 64 -1.00 2.81 -4.46
N GLN A 65 0.10 3.26 -5.06
CA GLN A 65 0.31 4.68 -5.31
C GLN A 65 -0.58 5.10 -6.49
N THR A 66 -1.39 6.14 -6.27
CA THR A 66 -2.27 6.71 -7.30
C THR A 66 -1.67 7.97 -7.90
N ALA A 67 -0.91 8.74 -7.11
CA ALA A 67 -0.13 9.90 -7.54
C ALA A 67 1.15 10.05 -6.69
N ASP A 68 2.02 10.98 -7.05
CA ASP A 68 3.34 11.20 -6.42
C ASP A 68 3.26 11.26 -4.88
N ASN A 69 2.27 11.97 -4.34
CA ASN A 69 2.00 12.07 -2.91
C ASN A 69 0.71 11.35 -2.45
N GLN A 70 0.03 10.60 -3.31
CA GLN A 70 -1.27 9.99 -2.97
C GLN A 70 -1.23 8.47 -3.07
N TRP A 71 -1.69 7.84 -2.00
CA TRP A 71 -1.73 6.41 -1.83
C TRP A 71 -3.14 5.97 -1.54
N LEU A 72 -3.64 5.01 -2.32
CA LEU A 72 -4.85 4.30 -1.96
C LEU A 72 -4.49 3.35 -0.82
N ALA A 73 -5.21 3.46 0.29
CA ALA A 73 -5.03 2.65 1.48
C ALA A 73 -6.36 2.06 1.94
N TRP A 74 -6.30 0.96 2.69
CA TRP A 74 -7.46 0.34 3.29
C TRP A 74 -7.34 0.35 4.80
N VAL A 75 -8.37 0.87 5.47
CA VAL A 75 -8.43 1.01 6.92
C VAL A 75 -9.47 0.04 7.48
N PRO A 76 -9.10 -0.82 8.45
CA PRO A 76 -10.07 -1.62 9.18
C PRO A 76 -11.18 -0.73 9.76
N ASP A 77 -12.43 -1.21 9.71
CA ASP A 77 -13.63 -0.51 10.21
C ASP A 77 -14.04 0.76 9.43
N HIS A 78 -13.27 1.16 8.41
CA HIS A 78 -13.58 2.33 7.56
C HIS A 78 -13.68 1.98 6.07
N GLY A 79 -12.82 1.10 5.55
CA GLY A 79 -12.78 0.72 4.14
C GLY A 79 -11.64 1.40 3.35
N GLU A 80 -11.83 1.59 2.05
CA GLU A 80 -10.82 2.17 1.14
C GLU A 80 -10.82 3.71 1.24
N ILE A 81 -9.64 4.28 1.44
CA ILE A 81 -9.41 5.74 1.52
C ILE A 81 -8.19 6.14 0.72
N VAL A 82 -8.18 7.38 0.24
CA VAL A 82 -6.97 7.97 -0.35
C VAL A 82 -6.25 8.74 0.74
N LEU A 83 -5.00 8.39 0.97
CA LEU A 83 -4.10 9.04 1.91
C LEU A 83 -3.02 9.81 1.18
N GLU A 84 -2.63 10.93 1.76
CA GLU A 84 -1.40 11.61 1.36
C GLU A 84 -0.20 11.01 2.10
N SER A 85 0.98 11.04 1.49
CA SER A 85 2.22 10.53 2.11
C SER A 85 2.57 11.19 3.46
N GLU A 86 1.98 12.36 3.74
CA GLU A 86 2.11 13.09 5.00
C GLU A 86 1.07 12.66 6.06
N GLN A 87 0.09 11.83 5.69
CA GLN A 87 -0.99 11.39 6.58
C GLN A 87 -0.71 10.03 7.23
N PHE A 88 0.40 9.38 6.86
CA PHE A 88 0.78 8.09 7.41
C PHE A 88 2.29 7.99 7.56
N GLU A 89 2.73 7.18 8.52
CA GLU A 89 4.12 6.80 8.68
C GLU A 89 4.27 5.29 8.45
N PRO A 90 5.27 4.86 7.66
CA PRO A 90 5.60 3.46 7.53
C PRO A 90 5.95 2.88 8.89
N LEU A 91 5.28 1.78 9.27
CA LEU A 91 5.65 0.97 10.42
C LEU A 91 6.94 0.23 10.07
N PHE A 92 8.08 0.89 10.24
CA PHE A 92 9.38 0.22 10.24
C PHE A 92 9.56 -0.42 11.62
N GLU A 93 9.38 -1.74 11.68
CA GLU A 93 9.85 -2.59 12.79
C GLU A 93 11.35 -2.87 12.69
#